data_AF-A0A7Y5H9Z7-F1
#
_entry.id   AF-A0A7Y5H9Z7-F1
#
_cell.length_a   1.000
_cell.length_b   1.000
_cell.length_c   1.000
_cell.angle_alpha   90.00
_cell.angle_beta   90.00
_cell.angle_gamma   90.00
#
_symmetry.space_group_name_H-M   'P 1'
#
loop_
_entity.id
_entity.type
_entity.pdbx_description
1 polymer ?
#
loop_
_entity_poly.entity_id
_entity_poly.type
_entity_poly.pdbx_seq_one_letter_code
_entity_poly.pdbx_strand_id
1 'polypeptide(L)' 'MRIVFAGTPAFAVPSLRALPPAGHEVALVLSQPDRPKGRGRQVEATPVRAAA' A
#
# COMPACT_ATOMS: atom_id res chain seq x y z
N MET A 1 5.39 5.87 17.06
CA MET A 1 6.37 6.58 16.15
C MET A 1 5.64 7.04 14.91
N ARG A 2 6.13 8.08 14.23
CA ARG A 2 5.56 8.59 12.98
C ARG A 2 6.35 8.03 11.79
N ILE A 3 5.69 7.31 10.88
CA ILE A 3 6.32 6.43 9.88
C ILE A 3 5.86 6.79 8.46
N VAL A 4 6.78 6.66 7.51
CA VAL A 4 6.45 6.56 6.08
C VAL A 4 6.52 5.09 5.69
N PHE A 5 5.44 4.55 5.13
CA PHE A 5 5.39 3.18 4.64
C PHE A 5 5.61 3.15 3.13
N ALA A 6 6.55 2.36 2.62
CA ALA A 6 6.80 2.20 1.20
C ALA A 6 6.53 0.76 0.75
N GLY A 7 5.50 0.54 -0.06
CA GLY A 7 5.12 -0.78 -0.53
C GLY A 7 4.16 -0.74 -1.72
N THR A 8 4.15 -1.82 -2.51
CA THR A 8 3.31 -1.97 -3.70
C THR A 8 2.56 -3.31 -3.73
N PRO A 9 3.20 -4.47 -3.50
CA PRO A 9 2.53 -5.76 -3.70
C PRO A 9 1.58 -6.12 -2.55
N ALA A 10 0.68 -7.07 -2.79
CA ALA A 10 -0.26 -7.56 -1.79
C ALA A 10 0.44 -8.10 -0.52
N PHE A 11 1.66 -8.64 -0.67
CA PHE A 11 2.48 -9.10 0.44
C PHE A 11 2.84 -8.00 1.46
N ALA A 12 2.85 -6.73 1.05
CA ALA A 12 3.14 -5.60 1.94
C ALA A 12 1.90 -5.11 2.70
N VAL A 13 0.69 -5.53 2.33
CA VAL A 13 -0.55 -5.06 2.99
C VAL A 13 -0.65 -5.50 4.46
N PRO A 14 -0.32 -6.74 4.84
CA PRO A 14 -0.37 -7.15 6.25
C PRO A 14 0.54 -6.32 7.15
N SER A 15 1.75 -5.96 6.69
CA SER A 15 2.68 -5.15 7.48
C SER A 15 2.21 -3.70 7.62
N LEU A 16 1.62 -3.10 6.57
CA LEU A 16 0.98 -1.78 6.66
C LEU A 16 -0.14 -1.78 7.72
N ARG A 17 -1.02 -2.78 7.68
CA ARG A 17 -2.17 -2.89 8.60
C ARG A 17 -1.78 -3.15 10.04
N ALA A 18 -0.59 -3.70 10.29
CA ALA A 18 -0.09 -3.96 11.63
C ALA A 18 0.44 -2.70 12.34
N LEU A 19 0.76 -1.62 11.61
CA LEU A 19 1.37 -0.42 12.17
C LEU A 19 0.44 0.37 13.12
N PRO A 20 -0.83 0.68 12.78
CA PRO A 20 -1.72 1.42 13.68
C PRO A 20 -2.03 0.67 14.99
N PRO A 21 -2.36 -0.64 14.97
CA PRO A 21 -2.55 -1.42 16.21
C PRO A 21 -1.30 -1.48 17.11
N ALA A 22 -0.11 -1.41 16.52
CA ALA A 22 1.16 -1.36 17.25
C ALA A 22 1.50 0.05 17.79
N GLY A 23 0.61 1.04 17.65
CA GLY A 23 0.80 2.40 18.17
C GLY A 23 1.68 3.28 17.30
N HIS A 24 1.83 2.95 16.02
CA HIS A 24 2.53 3.79 15.05
C HIS A 24 1.54 4.61 14.22
N GLU A 25 1.89 5.88 13.97
CA GLU A 25 1.18 6.76 13.04
C GLU A 25 1.81 6.61 11.66
N VAL A 26 1.03 6.19 10.66
CA VAL A 26 1.47 6.16 9.25
C VAL A 26 1.15 7.51 8.62
N ALA A 27 2.16 8.38 8.53
CA ALA A 27 1.99 9.76 8.04
C ALA A 27 1.93 9.84 6.50
N LEU A 28 2.51 8.85 5.81
CA LEU A 28 2.52 8.77 4.35
C LEU A 28 2.65 7.31 3.91
N VAL A 29 1.94 6.96 2.84
CA VAL A 29 2.13 5.70 2.12
C VAL A 29 2.64 5.98 0.71
N LEU A 30 3.80 5.40 0.38
CA LEU A 30 4.41 5.44 -0.94
C LEU A 30 4.18 4.10 -1.64
N SER A 31 3.67 4.17 -2.87
CA SER A 31 3.45 3.02 -3.74
C SER A 31 3.88 3.36 -5.16
N GLN A 32 4.13 2.34 -5.98
CA GLN A 32 4.24 2.52 -7.43
C GLN A 32 2.95 3.17 -7.99
N PRO A 33 3.05 3.92 -9.10
CA PRO A 33 1.88 4.40 -9.83
C PRO A 33 0.98 3.25 -10.26
N ASP A 34 -0.31 3.53 -10.39
CA ASP A 34 -1.25 2.60 -11.00
C ASP A 34 -0.78 2.24 -12.41
N ARG A 35 -0.87 0.95 -12.76
CA ARG A 35 -0.46 0.43 -14.07
C ARG A 35 -1.49 -0.56 -14.58
N PRO A 36 -1.65 -0.68 -15.90
CA PRO A 36 -2.49 -1.69 -16.52
C PRO A 36 -2.18 -3.11 -16.02
N LYS A 37 -3.20 -3.86 -15.64
CA LYS A 37 -3.06 -5.25 -15.18
C LYS A 37 -4.07 -6.18 -15.84
N GLY A 38 -3.76 -7.48 -15.85
CA GLY A 38 -4.66 -8.53 -16.33
C GLY A 38 -4.92 -8.49 -17.84
N ARG A 39 -5.91 -9.29 -18.27
CA ARG A 39 -6.43 -9.23 -19.64
C ARG A 39 -7.35 -8.01 -19.75
N GLY A 40 -7.24 -7.26 -20.84
CA GLY A 40 -7.97 -5.99 -21.02
C GLY A 40 -7.26 -4.75 -20.48
N ARG A 41 -6.11 -4.91 -19.79
CA ARG A 41 -5.19 -3.82 -19.42
C ARG A 41 -5.88 -2.65 -18.70
N GLN A 42 -6.82 -2.94 -17.81
CA GLN A 42 -7.45 -1.91 -17.01
C GLN A 42 -6.44 -1.37 -15.99
N VAL A 43 -6.48 -0.06 -15.79
CA VAL A 43 -5.66 0.62 -14.78
C VAL A 43 -6.27 0.33 -13.42
N GLU A 44 -5.50 -0.32 -12.56
CA GLU A 44 -5.92 -0.67 -11.21
C GLU A 44 -4.97 -0.03 -10.18
N ALA A 45 -5.54 0.36 -9.04
CA ALA A 45 -4.77 0.76 -7.88
C ALA A 45 -3.89 -0.39 -7.40
N THR A 46 -2.70 -0.06 -6.90
CA THR A 46 -1.83 -1.08 -6.30
C THR A 46 -2.47 -1.64 -5.02
N PRO A 47 -2.16 -2.90 -4.64
CA PRO A 47 -2.66 -3.48 -3.40
C PRO A 47 -2.40 -2.62 -2.15
N VAL A 48 -1.25 -1.96 -2.06
CA VAL A 48 -0.94 -1.06 -0.94
C VAL A 48 -1.71 0.25 -1.03
N ARG A 49 -1.85 0.84 -2.22
CA ARG A 49 -2.65 2.07 -2.41
C ARG A 49 -4.12 1.85 -2.05
N ALA A 50 -4.66 0.68 -2.34
CA ALA A 50 -6.04 0.32 -1.99
C ALA A 50 -6.24 0.02 -0.49
N ALA A 51 -5.17 -0.24 0.26
CA ALA A 51 -5.21 -0.62 1.67
C ALA A 51 -4.79 0.49 2.63
N ALA A 52 -4.27 1.60 2.10
CA ALA A 52 -3.92 2.83 2.83
C ALA A 52 -5.15 3.71 3.01
#